data_AF-A0A1F7BGJ9-F1
#
_entry.id   AF-A0A1F7BGJ9-F1
#
_cell.length_a   1.000
_cell.length_b   1.000
_cell.length_c   1.000
_cell.angle_alpha   90.00
_cell.angle_beta   90.00
_cell.angle_gamma   90.00
#
_symmetry.space_group_name_H-M   'P 1'
#
loop_
_entity.id
_entity.type
_entity.pdbx_description
1 polymer ?
#
loop_
_entity_poly.entity_id
_entity_poly.type
_entity_poly.pdbx_seq_one_letter_code
_entity_poly.pdbx_strand_id
1 'polypeptide(L)'
;MLNPIIAGIDEAGRGALAGPVVAAACVIRSSLIPRKTPCISWSPVRTKRQQGFCLIADSKKLTPEQRESSFLWIKKNCLFGIGMSPADHIDQHGILAATERAMQEAIRSLAQIITPTYLLVDGRDKFWFDYSHTSIIRGDESEACIAAASIVAKVTRDHLMIEASKDFPGFAFHQHKGYGTEDHFRSLEKHGMCSLHRRTFLKNTQLIAHALEEESLPNQNQSTMPTMSSGIVSN
;
A
#
# COMPACT_ATOMS: atom_id res chain seq x y z
N MET A 1 -28.20 -8.70 -23.99
CA MET A 1 -27.25 -8.99 -22.90
C MET A 1 -26.91 -7.67 -22.20
N LEU A 2 -27.02 -7.61 -20.88
CA LEU A 2 -26.53 -6.45 -20.12
C LEU A 2 -25.00 -6.42 -20.25
N ASN A 3 -24.42 -5.24 -20.50
CA ASN A 3 -22.96 -5.12 -20.52
C ASN A 3 -22.40 -5.40 -19.12
N PRO A 4 -21.29 -6.15 -19.01
CA PRO A 4 -20.68 -6.42 -17.71
C PRO A 4 -20.22 -5.12 -17.05
N ILE A 5 -20.44 -5.02 -15.74
CA ILE A 5 -19.96 -3.93 -14.89
C ILE A 5 -18.70 -4.44 -14.19
N ILE A 6 -17.54 -4.03 -14.72
CA ILE A 6 -16.24 -4.45 -14.22
C ILE A 6 -15.74 -3.43 -13.20
N ALA A 7 -15.41 -3.90 -12.00
CA ALA A 7 -14.77 -3.09 -10.96
C ALA A 7 -13.31 -3.51 -10.79
N GLY A 8 -12.39 -2.54 -10.83
CA GLY A 8 -11.00 -2.73 -10.47
C GLY A 8 -10.78 -2.49 -8.98
N ILE A 9 -9.93 -3.28 -8.36
CA ILE A 9 -9.69 -3.27 -6.91
C ILE A 9 -8.20 -3.21 -6.63
N ASP A 10 -7.80 -2.33 -5.73
CA ASP A 10 -6.44 -2.20 -5.22
C ASP A 10 -6.42 -1.63 -3.80
N GLU A 11 -5.29 -1.75 -3.11
CA GLU A 11 -5.07 -1.29 -1.74
C GLU A 11 -3.84 -0.40 -1.55
N ALA A 12 -3.86 0.38 -0.47
CA ALA A 12 -2.74 1.16 0.00
C ALA A 12 -2.47 0.88 1.49
N GLY A 13 -1.18 0.86 1.85
CA GLY A 13 -0.76 0.83 3.26
C GLY A 13 -0.41 -0.53 3.84
N ARG A 14 -0.29 -1.59 3.04
CA ARG A 14 0.03 -2.92 3.59
C ARG A 14 1.33 -2.98 4.37
N GLY A 15 2.39 -2.35 3.87
CA GLY A 15 3.71 -2.33 4.52
C GLY A 15 3.94 -1.21 5.53
N ALA A 16 2.92 -0.42 5.88
CA ALA A 16 3.09 0.65 6.87
C ALA A 16 3.17 0.10 8.30
N LEU A 17 3.90 0.78 9.18
CA LEU A 17 3.97 0.48 10.61
C LEU A 17 2.79 1.08 11.39
N ALA A 18 2.15 2.12 10.83
CA ALA A 18 1.01 2.79 11.45
C ALA A 18 -0.12 3.08 10.45
N GLY A 19 -1.34 3.19 10.99
CA GLY A 19 -2.56 3.49 10.27
C GLY A 19 -3.21 2.27 9.60
N PRO A 20 -4.37 2.47 8.97
CA PRO A 20 -5.13 1.38 8.35
C PRO A 20 -4.49 0.90 7.06
N VAL A 21 -4.93 -0.28 6.60
CA VAL A 21 -4.94 -0.60 5.16
C VAL A 21 -6.24 -0.05 4.58
N VAL A 22 -6.16 0.61 3.43
CA VAL A 22 -7.30 1.18 2.72
C VAL A 22 -7.39 0.51 1.36
N ALA A 23 -8.57 0.09 0.96
CA ALA A 23 -8.84 -0.43 -0.37
C ALA A 23 -9.89 0.41 -1.08
N ALA A 24 -9.87 0.37 -2.40
CA ALA A 24 -10.89 0.98 -3.24
C ALA A 24 -11.37 0.00 -4.30
N ALA A 25 -12.63 0.13 -4.70
CA ALA A 25 -13.21 -0.59 -5.82
C ALA A 25 -13.77 0.44 -6.81
N CYS A 26 -13.31 0.46 -8.06
CA CYS A 26 -13.60 1.52 -9.02
C CYS A 26 -14.18 0.99 -10.34
N VAL A 27 -15.25 1.62 -10.81
CA VAL A 27 -15.89 1.38 -12.10
C VAL A 27 -15.68 2.60 -13.00
N ILE A 28 -15.08 2.36 -14.17
CA ILE A 28 -14.88 3.38 -15.20
C ILE A 28 -15.87 3.12 -16.33
N ARG A 29 -16.63 4.16 -16.71
CA ARG A 29 -17.52 4.07 -17.88
C ARG A 29 -16.69 3.82 -19.14
N SER A 30 -17.11 2.87 -19.98
CA SER A 30 -16.40 2.53 -21.22
C SER A 30 -16.23 3.73 -22.17
N SER A 31 -17.13 4.71 -22.14
CA SER A 31 -16.99 5.97 -22.90
C SER A 31 -15.79 6.83 -22.49
N LEU A 32 -15.23 6.62 -21.30
CA LEU A 32 -14.07 7.32 -20.77
C LEU A 32 -12.76 6.56 -21.05
N ILE A 33 -12.83 5.31 -21.51
CA ILE A 33 -11.67 4.48 -21.84
C ILE A 33 -11.32 4.69 -23.32
N PRO A 34 -10.15 5.26 -23.66
CA PRO A 34 -9.75 5.42 -25.06
C PRO A 34 -9.53 4.06 -25.72
N ARG A 35 -10.13 3.83 -26.89
CA ARG A 35 -10.10 2.54 -27.60
C ARG A 35 -8.71 2.08 -28.10
N LYS A 36 -7.65 2.89 -27.94
CA LYS A 36 -6.34 2.65 -28.60
C LYS A 36 -5.11 2.87 -27.71
N THR A 37 -5.25 3.08 -26.41
CA THR A 37 -4.11 3.43 -25.56
C THR A 37 -3.99 2.50 -24.35
N PRO A 38 -2.90 1.73 -24.22
CA PRO A 38 -2.64 0.94 -23.01
C PRO A 38 -2.44 1.86 -21.79
N CYS A 39 -2.79 1.34 -20.61
CA CYS A 39 -2.82 2.05 -19.32
C CYS A 39 -1.47 2.64 -18.88
N ILE A 40 -0.37 2.20 -19.50
CA ILE A 40 1.01 2.63 -19.23
C ILE A 40 1.27 4.08 -19.73
N SER A 41 0.45 4.59 -20.65
CA SER A 41 0.58 5.96 -21.15
C SER A 41 -0.81 6.58 -21.39
N TRP A 42 -1.51 7.01 -20.34
CA TRP A 42 -2.67 7.89 -20.56
C TRP A 42 -2.18 9.29 -20.96
N SER A 43 -1.80 9.41 -22.24
CA SER A 43 -1.58 10.67 -22.94
C SER A 43 -2.97 11.19 -23.40
N PRO A 44 -3.23 12.50 -23.31
CA PRO A 44 -4.58 13.03 -23.17
C PRO A 44 -5.44 12.77 -24.39
N VAL A 45 -6.70 12.41 -24.13
CA VAL A 45 -7.78 12.72 -25.07
C VAL A 45 -7.95 14.25 -25.11
N ARG A 46 -7.26 14.94 -26.03
CA ARG A 46 -7.69 16.27 -26.50
C ARG A 46 -8.96 16.06 -27.33
N THR A 47 -10.12 15.94 -26.69
CA THR A 47 -11.34 16.30 -27.41
C THR A 47 -11.48 17.82 -27.33
N LYS A 48 -11.70 18.49 -28.46
CA LYS A 48 -11.93 19.95 -28.56
C LYS A 48 -13.09 20.47 -27.67
N ARG A 49 -13.77 19.61 -26.91
CA ARG A 49 -14.98 19.89 -26.13
C ARG A 49 -14.91 19.51 -24.65
N GLN A 50 -13.88 18.81 -24.18
CA GLN A 50 -13.77 18.48 -22.74
C GLN A 50 -12.49 19.06 -22.13
N GLN A 51 -12.67 20.06 -21.28
CA GLN A 51 -11.66 20.53 -20.35
C GLN A 51 -11.47 19.45 -19.27
N GLY A 52 -10.27 18.88 -19.18
CA GLY A 52 -9.87 17.99 -18.09
C GLY A 52 -8.80 16.98 -18.53
N PHE A 53 -7.57 17.16 -18.05
CA PHE A 53 -6.49 16.19 -18.17
C PHE A 53 -6.55 15.23 -16.98
N CYS A 54 -6.38 13.91 -17.18
CA CYS A 54 -6.22 12.98 -16.07
C CYS A 54 -5.21 11.90 -16.45
N LEU A 55 -4.24 11.64 -15.58
CA LEU A 55 -3.29 10.55 -15.74
C LEU A 55 -3.71 9.42 -14.80
N ILE A 56 -4.40 8.43 -15.35
CA ILE A 56 -4.71 7.19 -14.62
C ILE A 56 -3.57 6.22 -14.90
N ALA A 57 -2.65 6.12 -13.94
CA ALA A 57 -1.49 5.22 -13.97
C ALA A 57 -1.20 4.74 -12.55
N ASP A 58 -0.27 3.80 -12.39
CA ASP A 58 0.26 3.37 -11.09
C ASP A 58 0.52 4.60 -10.19
N SER A 59 -0.18 4.63 -9.05
CA SER A 59 -0.15 5.73 -8.09
C SER A 59 1.27 6.06 -7.60
N LYS A 60 2.19 5.09 -7.63
CA LYS A 60 3.61 5.24 -7.23
C LYS A 60 4.44 5.96 -8.28
N LYS A 61 4.02 5.93 -9.55
CA LYS A 61 4.69 6.64 -10.66
C LYS A 61 4.25 8.10 -10.77
N LEU A 62 3.20 8.51 -10.06
CA LEU A 62 2.68 9.87 -10.02
C LEU A 62 3.32 10.71 -8.91
N THR A 63 3.56 11.99 -9.18
CA THR A 63 3.85 12.95 -8.09
C THR A 63 2.61 13.13 -7.21
N PRO A 64 2.77 13.60 -5.95
CA PRO A 64 1.61 13.89 -5.08
C PRO A 64 0.56 14.79 -5.74
N GLU A 65 0.98 15.84 -6.44
CA GLU A 65 0.10 16.80 -7.11
C GLU A 65 -0.66 16.18 -8.29
N GLN A 66 0.04 15.34 -9.07
CA GLN A 66 -0.58 14.57 -10.15
C GLN A 66 -1.60 13.56 -9.60
N ARG A 67 -1.28 12.90 -8.49
CA ARG A 67 -2.16 11.93 -7.83
C ARG A 67 -3.41 12.60 -7.29
N GLU A 68 -3.29 13.76 -6.65
CA GLU A 68 -4.44 14.56 -6.20
C GLU A 68 -5.32 15.02 -7.36
N SER A 69 -4.71 15.55 -8.42
CA SER A 69 -5.45 15.98 -9.62
C SER A 69 -6.23 14.81 -10.24
N SER A 70 -5.60 13.62 -10.27
CA SER A 70 -6.23 12.41 -10.80
C SER A 70 -7.33 11.89 -9.88
N PHE A 71 -7.14 11.94 -8.56
CA PHE A 71 -8.18 11.61 -7.57
C PHE A 71 -9.42 12.50 -7.72
N LEU A 72 -9.24 13.82 -7.87
CA LEU A 72 -10.35 14.74 -8.10
C LEU A 72 -11.10 14.44 -9.41
N TRP A 73 -10.38 14.07 -10.46
CA TRP A 73 -10.99 13.67 -11.72
C TRP A 73 -11.77 12.35 -11.57
N ILE A 74 -11.22 11.35 -10.90
CA ILE A 74 -11.88 10.07 -10.63
C ILE A 74 -13.16 10.30 -9.82
N LYS A 75 -13.10 11.14 -8.77
CA LYS A 75 -14.26 11.56 -7.97
C LYS A 75 -15.37 12.19 -8.78
N LYS A 76 -15.04 12.90 -9.85
CA LYS A 76 -16.03 13.54 -10.73
C LYS A 76 -16.61 12.60 -11.80
N ASN A 77 -15.82 11.64 -12.28
CA ASN A 77 -16.14 10.91 -13.52
C ASN A 77 -16.38 9.41 -13.35
N CYS A 78 -15.92 8.81 -12.26
CA CYS A 78 -16.00 7.38 -11.97
C CYS A 78 -16.93 7.10 -10.80
N LEU A 79 -17.33 5.83 -10.65
CA LEU A 79 -18.02 5.35 -9.46
C LEU A 79 -17.03 4.51 -8.67
N PHE A 80 -16.93 4.74 -7.36
CA PHE A 80 -16.07 3.93 -6.52
C PHE A 80 -16.65 3.75 -5.12
N GLY A 81 -16.20 2.69 -4.46
CA GLY A 81 -16.34 2.48 -3.03
C GLY A 81 -14.98 2.44 -2.34
N ILE A 82 -14.96 2.74 -1.04
CA ILE A 82 -13.78 2.73 -0.20
C ILE A 82 -14.04 1.80 0.98
N GLY A 83 -13.04 1.04 1.39
CA GLY A 83 -13.06 0.22 2.59
C GLY A 83 -11.75 0.30 3.33
N MET A 84 -11.77 0.02 4.63
CA MET A 84 -10.57 0.13 5.47
C MET A 84 -10.52 -0.93 6.56
N SER A 85 -9.31 -1.29 6.95
CA SER A 85 -9.09 -2.14 8.11
C SER A 85 -8.07 -1.49 9.06
N PRO A 86 -8.49 -1.19 10.30
CA PRO A 86 -7.65 -0.48 11.28
C PRO A 86 -6.50 -1.34 11.82
N ALA A 87 -5.57 -0.68 12.52
CA ALA A 87 -4.32 -1.31 13.00
C ALA A 87 -4.57 -2.45 14.00
N ASP A 88 -5.57 -2.32 14.86
CA ASP A 88 -5.99 -3.36 15.81
C ASP A 88 -6.53 -4.61 15.09
N HIS A 89 -7.33 -4.45 14.04
CA HIS A 89 -7.79 -5.56 13.21
C HIS A 89 -6.61 -6.22 12.46
N ILE A 90 -5.64 -5.44 11.99
CA ILE A 90 -4.41 -5.98 11.38
C ILE A 90 -3.62 -6.81 12.40
N ASP A 91 -3.47 -6.30 13.62
CA ASP A 91 -2.77 -7.01 14.69
C ASP A 91 -3.49 -8.30 15.09
N GLN A 92 -4.83 -8.32 15.06
CA GLN A 92 -5.63 -9.49 15.47
C GLN A 92 -5.72 -10.57 14.38
N HIS A 93 -5.83 -10.18 13.11
CA HIS A 93 -6.14 -11.11 12.02
C HIS A 93 -5.04 -11.24 10.96
N GLY A 94 -3.97 -10.46 11.08
CA GLY A 94 -2.89 -10.40 10.10
C GLY A 94 -3.22 -9.54 8.89
N ILE A 95 -2.18 -9.18 8.13
CA ILE A 95 -2.31 -8.21 7.04
C ILE A 95 -3.15 -8.72 5.86
N LEU A 96 -3.09 -10.03 5.54
CA LEU A 96 -3.86 -10.58 4.43
C LEU A 96 -5.37 -10.52 4.69
N ALA A 97 -5.81 -10.98 5.87
CA ALA A 97 -7.22 -10.92 6.25
C ALA A 97 -7.72 -9.46 6.39
N ALA A 98 -6.87 -8.56 6.88
CA ALA A 98 -7.21 -7.15 6.95
C ALA A 98 -7.34 -6.49 5.57
N THR A 99 -6.47 -6.84 4.62
CA THR A 99 -6.59 -6.39 3.22
C THR A 99 -7.87 -6.92 2.59
N GLU A 100 -8.17 -8.22 2.74
CA GLU A 100 -9.40 -8.82 2.22
C GLU A 100 -10.64 -8.11 2.77
N ARG A 101 -10.68 -7.86 4.09
CA ARG A 101 -11.76 -7.10 4.73
C ARG A 101 -11.94 -5.72 4.10
N ALA A 102 -10.85 -4.98 3.92
CA ALA A 102 -10.91 -3.64 3.32
C ALA A 102 -11.42 -3.71 1.88
N MET A 103 -10.99 -4.69 1.08
CA MET A 103 -11.49 -4.89 -0.28
C MET A 103 -12.98 -5.24 -0.30
N GLN A 104 -13.43 -6.14 0.57
CA GLN A 104 -14.86 -6.47 0.66
C GLN A 104 -15.70 -5.26 1.07
N GLU A 105 -15.23 -4.43 2.00
CA GLU A 105 -15.93 -3.19 2.37
C GLU A 105 -15.97 -2.19 1.21
N ALA A 106 -14.87 -2.06 0.45
CA ALA A 106 -14.85 -1.22 -0.75
C ALA A 106 -15.87 -1.69 -1.81
N ILE A 107 -15.97 -3.00 -2.02
CA ILE A 107 -16.98 -3.60 -2.90
C ILE A 107 -18.40 -3.34 -2.39
N ARG A 108 -18.66 -3.52 -1.09
CA ARG A 108 -19.98 -3.25 -0.49
C ARG A 108 -20.36 -1.77 -0.64
N SER A 109 -19.42 -0.86 -0.41
CA SER A 109 -19.60 0.58 -0.61
C SER A 109 -19.92 0.90 -2.07
N LEU A 110 -19.20 0.31 -3.03
CA LEU A 110 -19.47 0.47 -4.45
C LEU A 110 -20.86 -0.08 -4.81
N ALA A 111 -21.23 -1.25 -4.28
CA ALA A 111 -22.49 -1.93 -4.57
C ALA A 111 -23.73 -1.16 -4.10
N GLN A 112 -23.60 -0.20 -3.19
CA GLN A 112 -24.67 0.75 -2.84
C GLN A 112 -25.02 1.71 -3.98
N ILE A 113 -24.06 1.96 -4.87
CA ILE A 113 -24.20 2.87 -6.02
C ILE A 113 -24.46 2.06 -7.29
N ILE A 114 -23.68 1.00 -7.50
CA ILE A 114 -23.76 0.12 -8.66
C ILE A 114 -23.22 -1.27 -8.32
N THR A 115 -24.01 -2.31 -8.56
CA THR A 115 -23.57 -3.69 -8.31
C THR A 115 -22.62 -4.15 -9.43
N PRO A 116 -21.35 -4.50 -9.11
CA PRO A 116 -20.45 -5.05 -10.11
C PRO A 116 -20.89 -6.46 -10.53
N THR A 117 -20.55 -6.86 -11.75
CA THR A 117 -20.76 -8.24 -12.24
C THR A 117 -19.47 -9.03 -12.33
N TYR A 118 -18.32 -8.35 -12.29
CA TYR A 118 -16.99 -8.94 -12.34
C TYR A 118 -15.96 -8.05 -11.65
N LEU A 119 -14.97 -8.65 -11.00
CA LEU A 119 -13.89 -7.93 -10.32
C LEU A 119 -12.53 -8.21 -10.98
N LEU A 120 -11.72 -7.17 -11.14
CA LEU A 120 -10.29 -7.27 -11.44
C LEU A 120 -9.52 -6.80 -10.21
N VAL A 121 -8.68 -7.66 -9.63
CA VAL A 121 -8.03 -7.42 -8.34
C VAL A 121 -6.53 -7.32 -8.55
N ASP A 122 -5.88 -6.27 -8.03
CA ASP A 122 -4.43 -6.16 -8.10
C ASP A 122 -3.72 -7.25 -7.28
N GLY A 123 -2.61 -7.73 -7.81
CA GLY A 123 -1.68 -8.60 -7.11
C GLY A 123 -1.93 -10.09 -7.33
N ARG A 124 -1.27 -10.89 -6.49
CA ARG A 124 -1.23 -12.36 -6.60
C ARG A 124 -1.97 -13.08 -5.49
N ASP A 125 -2.34 -12.34 -4.45
CA ASP A 125 -2.96 -12.91 -3.26
C ASP A 125 -4.36 -13.43 -3.62
N LYS A 126 -4.73 -14.57 -3.04
CA LYS A 126 -6.02 -15.21 -3.29
C LYS A 126 -6.99 -14.77 -2.20
N PHE A 127 -7.82 -13.80 -2.55
CA PHE A 127 -8.90 -13.31 -1.71
C PHE A 127 -10.23 -13.93 -2.12
N TRP A 128 -11.17 -14.00 -1.16
CA TRP A 128 -12.52 -14.49 -1.41
C TRP A 128 -13.52 -13.34 -1.59
N PHE A 129 -14.37 -13.48 -2.61
CA PHE A 129 -15.44 -12.53 -2.95
C PHE A 129 -16.70 -13.27 -3.45
N ASP A 130 -17.87 -12.68 -3.21
CA ASP A 130 -19.17 -13.15 -3.75
C ASP A 130 -19.34 -12.93 -5.27
N TYR A 131 -18.30 -12.43 -5.94
CA TYR A 131 -18.31 -12.05 -7.35
C TYR A 131 -17.27 -12.85 -8.12
N SER A 132 -17.58 -13.18 -9.38
CA SER A 132 -16.58 -13.67 -10.33
C SER A 132 -15.43 -12.67 -10.44
N HIS A 133 -14.18 -13.15 -10.37
CA HIS A 133 -13.03 -12.28 -10.30
C HIS A 133 -11.77 -12.90 -10.91
N THR A 134 -10.84 -12.02 -11.30
CA THR A 134 -9.48 -12.38 -11.71
C THR A 134 -8.47 -11.53 -10.95
N SER A 135 -7.44 -12.16 -10.40
CA SER A 135 -6.26 -11.45 -9.89
C SER A 135 -5.28 -11.15 -11.01
N ILE A 136 -4.80 -9.92 -11.11
CA ILE A 136 -3.88 -9.45 -12.14
C ILE A 136 -2.62 -8.93 -11.44
N ILE A 137 -1.49 -9.58 -11.72
CA ILE A 137 -0.19 -9.13 -11.23
C ILE A 137 0.16 -7.81 -11.92
N ARG A 138 0.38 -6.74 -11.14
CA ARG A 138 0.60 -5.37 -11.67
C ARG A 138 -0.58 -4.92 -12.54
N GLY A 139 -1.78 -5.17 -12.02
CA GLY A 139 -3.05 -4.76 -12.59
C GLY A 139 -3.16 -3.23 -12.67
N ASP A 140 -2.57 -2.52 -11.71
CA ASP A 140 -2.47 -1.06 -11.70
C ASP A 140 -1.70 -0.46 -12.90
N GLU A 141 -0.87 -1.26 -13.57
CA GLU A 141 -0.15 -0.87 -14.78
C GLU A 141 -0.88 -1.25 -16.08
N SER A 142 -1.80 -2.20 -16.00
CA SER A 142 -2.42 -2.84 -17.17
C SER A 142 -3.92 -2.56 -17.30
N GLU A 143 -4.62 -2.31 -16.20
CA GLU A 143 -6.07 -2.14 -16.14
C GLU A 143 -6.45 -0.78 -15.56
N ALA A 144 -7.16 0.03 -16.35
CA ALA A 144 -7.49 1.41 -15.96
C ALA A 144 -8.34 1.46 -14.67
N CYS A 145 -9.22 0.49 -14.46
CA CYS A 145 -10.06 0.43 -13.27
C CYS A 145 -9.24 0.10 -12.00
N ILE A 146 -8.22 -0.76 -12.10
CA ILE A 146 -7.30 -1.05 -11.00
C ILE A 146 -6.42 0.17 -10.74
N ALA A 147 -5.88 0.80 -11.78
CA ALA A 147 -5.09 2.03 -11.66
C ALA A 147 -5.89 3.16 -10.98
N ALA A 148 -7.19 3.30 -11.30
CA ALA A 148 -8.04 4.27 -10.61
C ALA A 148 -8.28 3.89 -9.15
N ALA A 149 -8.48 2.60 -8.84
CA ALA A 149 -8.58 2.12 -7.47
C ALA A 149 -7.30 2.38 -6.66
N SER A 150 -6.12 2.18 -7.25
CA SER A 150 -4.82 2.43 -6.61
C SER A 150 -4.67 3.90 -6.19
N ILE A 151 -5.06 4.83 -7.08
CA ILE A 151 -5.07 6.27 -6.82
C ILE A 151 -6.04 6.61 -5.68
N VAL A 152 -7.27 6.09 -5.73
CA VAL A 152 -8.30 6.33 -4.70
C VAL A 152 -7.84 5.82 -3.35
N ALA A 153 -7.34 4.59 -3.28
CA ALA A 153 -6.85 3.99 -2.04
C ALA A 153 -5.67 4.79 -1.47
N LYS A 154 -4.69 5.15 -2.33
CA LYS A 154 -3.49 5.88 -1.92
C LYS A 154 -3.79 7.28 -1.41
N VAL A 155 -4.55 8.08 -2.16
CA VAL A 155 -4.89 9.46 -1.76
C VAL A 155 -5.74 9.47 -0.49
N THR A 156 -6.76 8.60 -0.43
CA THR A 156 -7.59 8.47 0.77
C THR A 156 -6.76 8.14 1.99
N ARG A 157 -5.86 7.15 1.88
CA ARG A 157 -4.99 6.78 3.00
C ARG A 157 -4.04 7.91 3.38
N ASP A 158 -3.45 8.60 2.41
CA ASP A 158 -2.52 9.70 2.67
C ASP A 158 -3.23 10.85 3.41
N HIS A 159 -4.47 11.19 3.03
CA HIS A 159 -5.30 12.15 3.76
C HIS A 159 -5.54 11.74 5.21
N LEU A 160 -5.90 10.47 5.46
CA LEU A 160 -6.10 9.96 6.81
C LEU A 160 -4.83 10.11 7.67
N MET A 161 -3.65 9.82 7.10
CA MET A 161 -2.40 9.94 7.84
C MET A 161 -1.96 11.40 8.05
N ILE A 162 -2.28 12.29 7.11
CA ILE A 162 -2.06 13.74 7.30
C ILE A 162 -2.95 14.26 8.42
N GLU A 163 -4.23 13.87 8.45
CA GLU A 163 -5.16 14.26 9.51
C GLU A 163 -4.70 13.73 10.87
N ALA A 164 -4.35 12.45 10.94
CA ALA A 164 -3.80 11.83 12.14
C ALA A 164 -2.53 12.52 12.65
N SER A 165 -1.74 13.17 11.78
CA SER A 165 -0.56 13.92 12.21
C SER A 165 -0.90 15.11 13.09
N LYS A 166 -2.14 15.62 13.06
CA LYS A 166 -2.60 16.70 13.94
C LYS A 166 -2.85 16.19 15.35
N ASP A 167 -3.41 14.99 15.47
CA ASP A 167 -3.67 14.33 16.76
C ASP A 167 -2.39 13.74 17.36
N PHE A 168 -1.43 13.39 16.52
CA PHE A 168 -0.15 12.77 16.89
C PHE A 168 1.05 13.58 16.34
N PRO A 169 1.25 14.84 16.76
CA PRO A 169 2.25 15.76 16.17
C PRO A 169 3.70 15.27 16.32
N GLY A 170 4.00 14.47 17.34
CA GLY A 170 5.33 13.90 17.58
C GLY A 170 5.77 12.82 16.58
N PHE A 171 4.87 12.34 15.72
CA PHE A 171 5.15 11.23 14.80
C PHE A 171 5.31 11.64 13.34
N ALA A 172 5.15 12.91 12.98
CA ALA A 172 5.32 13.40 11.61
C ALA A 172 4.58 12.59 10.51
N PHE A 173 3.41 12.00 10.81
CA PHE A 173 2.66 11.15 9.87
C PHE A 173 2.33 11.84 8.55
N HIS A 174 2.20 13.17 8.54
CA HIS A 174 2.01 13.96 7.34
C HIS A 174 3.18 13.85 6.33
N GLN A 175 4.35 13.34 6.72
CA GLN A 175 5.49 13.14 5.82
C GLN A 175 5.50 11.69 5.29
N HIS A 176 5.82 10.74 6.16
CA HIS A 176 6.03 9.33 5.80
C HIS A 176 4.76 8.48 5.81
N LYS A 177 3.59 9.03 6.14
CA LYS A 177 2.28 8.33 6.07
C LYS A 177 2.25 7.00 6.84
N GLY A 178 3.00 6.91 7.92
CA GLY A 178 3.11 5.70 8.75
C GLY A 178 4.00 4.59 8.20
N TYR A 179 4.69 4.78 7.07
CA TYR A 179 5.71 3.83 6.59
C TYR A 179 6.96 3.86 7.48
N GLY A 180 7.70 2.76 7.52
CA GLY A 180 8.90 2.62 8.36
C GLY A 180 10.12 3.35 7.78
N THR A 181 10.09 4.68 7.82
CA THR A 181 11.24 5.52 7.51
C THR A 181 12.09 5.73 8.77
N GLU A 182 13.33 6.13 8.58
CA GLU A 182 14.24 6.52 9.67
C GLU A 182 13.59 7.53 10.65
N ASP A 183 12.94 8.58 10.12
CA ASP A 183 12.24 9.57 10.95
C ASP A 183 11.08 8.98 11.76
N HIS A 184 10.42 7.94 11.23
CA HIS A 184 9.33 7.28 11.94
C HIS A 184 9.87 6.44 13.11
N PHE A 185 10.99 5.73 12.92
CA PHE A 185 11.66 4.98 13.99
C PHE A 185 12.20 5.91 15.07
N ARG A 186 12.82 7.04 14.72
CA ARG A 186 13.22 8.06 15.70
C ARG A 186 12.05 8.60 16.51
N SER A 187 10.91 8.81 15.85
CA SER A 187 9.68 9.25 16.54
C SER A 187 9.17 8.19 17.51
N LEU A 188 9.23 6.91 17.12
CA LEU A 188 8.88 5.77 17.97
C LEU A 188 9.80 5.62 19.18
N GLU A 189 11.11 5.80 19.03
CA GLU A 189 12.06 5.79 20.15
C GLU A 189 11.79 6.90 21.15
N LYS A 190 11.49 8.10 20.65
CA LYS A 190 11.27 9.28 21.47
C LYS A 190 9.91 9.28 22.18
N HIS A 191 8.85 8.80 21.51
CA HIS A 191 7.48 8.97 21.97
C HIS A 191 6.78 7.64 22.33
N GLY A 192 7.40 6.50 22.06
CA GLY A 192 6.75 5.19 22.16
C GLY A 192 5.70 4.98 21.06
N MET A 193 4.89 3.93 21.18
CA MET A 193 3.80 3.67 20.23
C MET A 193 2.55 4.48 20.57
N CYS A 194 1.89 5.05 19.55
CA CYS A 194 0.51 5.53 19.65
C CYS A 194 -0.53 4.48 19.19
N SER A 195 -1.81 4.80 19.33
CA SER A 195 -2.94 3.91 18.99
C SER A 195 -3.03 3.50 17.51
N LEU A 196 -2.37 4.24 16.60
CA LEU A 196 -2.35 3.91 15.18
C LEU A 196 -1.29 2.88 14.79
N HIS A 197 -0.35 2.55 15.68
CA HIS A 197 0.73 1.61 15.36
C HIS A 197 0.24 0.17 15.36
N ARG A 198 0.76 -0.60 14.39
CA ARG A 198 0.55 -2.04 14.26
C ARG A 198 1.60 -2.75 15.11
N ARG A 199 1.20 -3.19 16.29
CA ARG A 199 2.10 -3.76 17.30
C ARG A 199 2.83 -4.99 16.78
N THR A 200 2.14 -5.81 15.99
CA THR A 200 2.71 -7.04 15.39
C THR A 200 3.86 -6.74 14.43
N PHE A 201 3.81 -5.61 13.70
CA PHE A 201 4.86 -5.23 12.76
C PHE A 201 6.10 -4.72 13.49
N LEU A 202 5.90 -3.96 14.57
CA LEU A 202 6.99 -3.37 15.36
C LEU A 202 7.78 -4.40 16.18
N LYS A 203 7.11 -5.47 16.65
CA LYS A 203 7.79 -6.60 17.31
C LYS A 203 8.78 -7.29 16.38
N ASN A 204 8.40 -7.48 15.12
CA ASN A 204 9.26 -8.12 14.13
C ASN A 204 10.45 -7.24 13.72
N THR A 205 10.30 -5.91 13.71
CA THR A 205 11.40 -4.99 13.39
C THR A 205 12.45 -4.89 14.50
N GLN A 206 12.06 -4.96 15.78
CA GLN A 206 13.01 -4.98 16.89
C GLN A 206 13.86 -6.26 16.90
N LEU A 207 13.28 -7.40 16.53
CA LEU A 207 14.02 -8.65 16.35
C LEU A 207 15.07 -8.56 15.22
N ILE A 208 14.73 -7.86 14.12
CA ILE A 208 15.67 -7.67 12.99
C ILE A 208 16.80 -6.70 13.38
N ALA A 209 16.50 -5.61 14.11
CA ALA A 209 17.51 -4.66 14.57
C ALA A 209 18.53 -5.34 15.51
N HIS A 210 18.05 -6.13 16.48
CA HIS A 210 18.93 -6.88 17.38
C HIS A 210 19.73 -7.98 16.66
N ALA A 211 19.15 -8.68 15.68
CA ALA A 211 19.87 -9.69 14.91
C ALA A 211 20.99 -9.08 14.04
N LEU A 212 20.79 -7.87 13.51
CA LEU A 212 21.81 -7.16 12.74
C LEU A 212 22.92 -6.55 13.63
N GLU A 213 22.59 -6.17 14.86
CA GLU A 213 23.57 -5.72 15.86
C GLU A 213 24.45 -6.89 16.35
N GLU A 214 23.89 -8.08 16.59
CA GLU A 214 24.64 -9.27 17.02
C GLU A 214 25.60 -9.79 15.93
N GLU A 215 25.25 -9.70 14.65
CA GLU A 215 26.15 -10.06 13.54
C GLU A 215 27.28 -9.03 13.31
N SER A 216 27.17 -7.83 13.87
CA SER A 216 28.14 -6.74 13.69
C SER A 216 29.23 -6.67 14.77
N LEU A 217 29.17 -7.51 15.80
CA LEU A 217 30.20 -7.60 16.83
C LEU A 217 31.36 -8.49 16.34
N PRO A 218 32.60 -7.96 16.18
CA PRO A 218 33.74 -8.79 15.82
C PRO A 218 34.03 -9.79 16.93
N ASN A 219 34.13 -11.06 16.55
CA ASN A 219 34.39 -12.20 17.42
C ASN A 219 35.80 -12.08 18.08
N GLN A 220 35.90 -11.27 19.14
CA GLN A 220 37.11 -11.16 19.96
C GLN A 220 37.07 -12.25 21.04
N ASN A 221 37.41 -13.47 20.64
CA ASN A 221 37.94 -14.46 21.57
C ASN A 221 38.77 -15.51 20.82
N GLN A 222 40.02 -15.16 20.53
CA GLN A 222 41.10 -16.13 20.50
C GLN A 222 42.16 -15.68 21.51
N SER A 223 41.97 -16.21 22.72
CA SER A 223 42.93 -16.18 23.82
C SER A 223 44.24 -16.82 23.38
N THR A 224 45.31 -16.07 23.55
CA THR A 224 46.72 -16.44 23.46
C THR A 224 47.07 -17.68 24.29
N MET A 225 47.69 -18.67 23.65
CA MET A 225 48.50 -19.71 24.34
C MET A 225 49.97 -19.45 24.00
N PRO A 226 50.87 -19.30 24.99
CA PRO A 226 52.30 -19.27 24.73
C PRO A 226 52.84 -20.70 24.81
N THR A 227 53.43 -21.22 23.73
CA THR A 227 54.28 -22.41 23.81
C THR A 227 55.71 -22.03 23.51
N MET A 228 56.50 -22.12 24.59
CA MET A 228 57.95 -22.00 24.66
C MET A 228 58.68 -22.85 23.62
N SER A 229 59.75 -22.30 23.08
CA SER A 229 60.77 -23.03 22.35
C SER A 229 61.72 -23.74 23.32
N SER A 230 62.07 -24.98 23.00
CA SER A 230 63.32 -25.62 23.42
C SER A 230 63.69 -26.64 22.35
N GLY A 231 64.88 -26.50 21.79
CA GLY A 231 65.35 -27.29 20.67
C GLY A 231 66.12 -28.56 21.02
N ILE A 232 66.68 -29.10 19.93
CA ILE A 232 67.87 -29.97 19.80
C ILE A 232 67.72 -31.45 20.24
N VAL A 233 67.81 -32.38 19.29
CA VAL A 233 68.98 -33.25 18.95
C VAL A 233 68.48 -34.50 18.20
N SER A 234 69.17 -34.77 17.10
CA SER A 234 69.24 -35.95 16.23
C SER A 234 69.37 -37.32 16.91
N ASN A 235 68.67 -38.34 16.37
CA ASN A 235 69.26 -39.49 15.66
C ASN A 235 68.17 -40.28 14.92
#